data_AF-A0A7S1BI97-F1
#
_entry.id   AF-A0A7S1BI97-F1
#
_cell.length_a   1.000
_cell.length_b   1.000
_cell.length_c   1.000
_cell.angle_alpha   90.00
_cell.angle_beta   90.00
_cell.angle_gamma   90.00
#
_symmetry.space_group_name_H-M   'P 1'
#
loop_
_entity.id
_entity.type
_entity.pdbx_description
1 polymer ?
#
loop_
_entity_poly.entity_id
_entity_poly.type
_entity_poly.pdbx_seq_one_letter_code
_entity_poly.pdbx_strand_id
1 'polypeptide(L)'
;KITLRRVIESFIKTIFKGALIRATAETYAGFTPGIFSSLQTGIKYIWSIFCFNFLLISTLATVGLLFVFAPTFGTKSPYVLGFTAIIYLLFFIMVCSATVGAVPSIVIEKKSPYGAFCRSRDLCGFRFIGFIFRAIFFFSFLEMGCSSIIFMILYFTPEGLGIVTQFILQMVLIPLNSILVVVIYNTLRIRREEGYSQRSLLQELSLSPPMLENSSDLNLTDEKINDAECV
;
A
#
# COMPACT_ATOMS: atom_id res chain seq x y z
N LYS A 1 -27.10 10.77 -9.88
CA LYS A 1 -26.36 11.60 -8.89
C LYS A 1 -25.39 10.78 -8.02
N ILE A 2 -25.78 9.60 -7.49
CA ILE A 2 -24.93 8.74 -6.64
C ILE A 2 -23.65 8.25 -7.36
N THR A 3 -23.74 7.96 -8.67
CA THR A 3 -22.63 7.43 -9.47
C THR A 3 -21.49 8.42 -9.67
N LEU A 4 -21.80 9.68 -10.02
CA LEU A 4 -20.78 10.73 -10.23
C LEU A 4 -19.99 11.02 -8.95
N ARG A 5 -20.67 11.08 -7.80
CA ARG A 5 -20.03 11.30 -6.49
C ARG A 5 -19.00 10.21 -6.18
N ARG A 6 -19.35 8.93 -6.38
CA ARG A 6 -18.43 7.80 -6.13
C ARG A 6 -17.21 7.83 -7.05
N VAL A 7 -17.41 8.24 -8.30
CA VAL A 7 -16.30 8.39 -9.26
C VAL A 7 -15.35 9.50 -8.78
N ILE A 8 -15.86 10.66 -8.38
CA ILE A 8 -15.05 11.77 -7.84
C ILE A 8 -14.31 11.34 -6.57
N GLU A 9 -14.98 10.67 -5.64
CA GLU A 9 -14.35 10.14 -4.41
C GLU A 9 -13.22 9.15 -4.74
N SER A 10 -13.40 8.29 -5.75
CA SER A 10 -12.37 7.36 -6.20
C SER A 10 -11.16 8.08 -6.81
N PHE A 11 -11.38 9.15 -7.59
CA PHE A 11 -10.29 9.97 -8.12
C PHE A 11 -9.50 10.65 -7.00
N ILE A 12 -10.20 11.27 -6.04
CA ILE A 12 -9.57 11.93 -4.89
C ILE A 12 -8.72 10.93 -4.11
N LYS A 13 -9.28 9.76 -3.76
CA LYS A 13 -8.53 8.69 -3.07
C LYS A 13 -7.30 8.25 -3.84
N THR A 14 -7.38 8.20 -5.17
CA THR A 14 -6.27 7.80 -6.05
C THR A 14 -5.14 8.83 -6.02
N ILE A 15 -5.46 10.13 -6.07
CA ILE A 15 -4.47 11.22 -5.97
C ILE A 15 -3.76 11.13 -4.62
N PHE A 16 -4.51 11.05 -3.52
CA PHE A 16 -3.94 10.98 -2.17
C PHE A 16 -3.09 9.73 -1.98
N LYS A 17 -3.52 8.57 -2.48
CA LYS A 17 -2.72 7.33 -2.45
C LYS A 17 -1.39 7.51 -3.18
N GLY A 18 -1.40 8.09 -4.38
CA GLY A 18 -0.18 8.37 -5.13
C GLY A 18 0.76 9.35 -4.41
N ALA A 19 0.20 10.42 -3.86
CA ALA A 19 0.95 11.43 -3.09
C ALA A 19 1.57 10.84 -1.81
N LEU A 20 0.80 10.05 -1.05
CA LEU A 20 1.28 9.40 0.17
C LEU A 20 2.35 8.35 -0.11
N ILE A 21 2.21 7.57 -1.19
CA ILE A 21 3.25 6.63 -1.62
C ILE A 21 4.54 7.37 -1.94
N ARG A 22 4.45 8.49 -2.67
CA ARG A 22 5.61 9.33 -2.97
C ARG A 22 6.24 9.87 -1.68
N ALA A 23 5.45 10.52 -0.82
CA ALA A 23 5.93 11.10 0.43
C ALA A 23 6.57 10.05 1.35
N THR A 24 5.98 8.86 1.44
CA THR A 24 6.54 7.75 2.23
C THR A 24 7.85 7.26 1.64
N ALA A 25 7.97 7.16 0.31
CA ALA A 25 9.21 6.78 -0.34
C ALA A 25 10.32 7.83 -0.13
N GLU A 26 10.00 9.12 -0.18
CA GLU A 26 10.93 10.21 0.15
C GLU A 26 11.38 10.13 1.61
N THR A 27 10.44 9.90 2.54
CA THR A 27 10.74 9.73 3.97
C THR A 27 11.64 8.51 4.21
N TYR A 28 11.34 7.39 3.55
CA TYR A 28 12.17 6.18 3.62
C TYR A 28 13.58 6.41 3.04
N ALA A 29 13.71 7.31 2.08
CA ALA A 29 14.98 7.72 1.52
C ALA A 29 15.72 8.78 2.37
N GLY A 30 15.19 9.18 3.52
CA GLY A 30 15.80 10.15 4.43
C GLY A 30 15.51 11.62 4.09
N PHE A 31 14.50 11.90 3.25
CA PHE A 31 14.10 13.26 2.87
C PHE A 31 12.82 13.70 3.56
N THR A 32 12.72 15.00 3.83
CA THR A 32 11.46 15.62 4.24
C THR A 32 10.56 15.79 3.02
N PRO A 33 9.40 15.13 2.96
CA PRO A 33 8.56 15.14 1.77
C PRO A 33 7.91 16.51 1.55
N GLY A 34 7.97 17.00 0.31
CA GLY A 34 7.28 18.23 -0.09
C GLY A 34 5.81 17.97 -0.40
N ILE A 35 4.88 18.63 0.30
CA ILE A 35 3.43 18.44 0.11
C ILE A 35 3.01 18.66 -1.35
N PHE A 36 3.42 19.78 -1.94
CA PHE A 36 3.08 20.14 -3.31
C PHE A 36 3.71 19.19 -4.35
N SER A 37 4.98 18.81 -4.14
CA SER A 37 5.69 17.84 -5.01
C SER A 37 5.03 16.46 -4.99
N SER A 38 4.67 15.98 -3.79
CA SER A 38 3.97 14.72 -3.60
C SER A 38 2.58 14.74 -4.23
N LEU A 39 1.83 15.83 -4.05
CA LEU A 39 0.50 15.98 -4.65
C LEU A 39 0.57 16.04 -6.18
N GLN A 40 1.53 16.79 -6.73
CA GLN A 40 1.76 16.86 -8.18
C GLN A 40 2.09 15.47 -8.75
N THR A 41 2.86 14.66 -8.03
CA THR A 41 3.13 13.27 -8.41
C THR A 41 1.84 12.44 -8.41
N GLY A 42 1.00 12.57 -7.37
CA GLY A 42 -0.31 11.91 -7.31
C GLY A 42 -1.22 12.27 -8.49
N ILE A 43 -1.27 13.55 -8.87
CA ILE A 43 -2.03 14.03 -10.04
C ILE A 43 -1.45 13.47 -11.34
N LYS A 44 -0.11 13.49 -11.49
CA LYS A 44 0.57 13.01 -12.70
C LYS A 44 0.27 11.55 -13.00
N TYR A 45 0.21 10.69 -11.98
CA TYR A 45 -0.01 9.25 -12.13
C TYR A 45 -1.45 8.81 -11.86
N ILE A 46 -2.39 9.73 -11.68
CA ILE A 46 -3.79 9.45 -11.34
C ILE A 46 -4.43 8.41 -12.25
N TRP A 47 -4.27 8.59 -13.57
CA TRP A 47 -4.86 7.70 -14.57
C TRP A 47 -4.25 6.30 -14.55
N SER A 48 -2.94 6.20 -14.34
CA SER A 48 -2.27 4.89 -14.25
C SER A 48 -2.72 4.11 -13.02
N ILE A 49 -2.80 4.78 -11.87
CA ILE A 49 -3.26 4.15 -10.62
C ILE A 49 -4.75 3.81 -10.72
N PHE A 50 -5.57 4.70 -11.29
CA PHE A 50 -7.00 4.48 -11.47
C PHE A 50 -7.26 3.29 -12.41
N CYS A 51 -6.62 3.25 -13.58
CA CYS A 51 -6.74 2.13 -14.51
C CYS A 51 -6.31 0.81 -13.88
N PHE A 52 -5.21 0.80 -13.12
CA PHE A 52 -4.77 -0.40 -12.42
C PHE A 52 -5.80 -0.88 -11.39
N ASN A 53 -6.28 0.03 -10.53
CA ASN A 53 -7.29 -0.33 -9.51
C ASN A 53 -8.61 -0.76 -10.16
N PHE A 54 -9.03 -0.12 -11.25
CA PHE A 54 -10.24 -0.48 -11.97
C PHE A 54 -10.14 -1.89 -12.56
N LEU A 55 -9.01 -2.22 -13.19
CA LEU A 55 -8.76 -3.57 -13.70
C LEU A 55 -8.76 -4.60 -12.56
N LEU A 56 -8.07 -4.30 -11.46
CA LEU A 56 -8.01 -5.19 -10.29
C LEU A 56 -9.40 -5.46 -9.70
N ILE A 57 -10.20 -4.40 -9.47
CA ILE A 57 -11.57 -4.51 -8.94
C ILE A 57 -12.45 -5.26 -9.93
N SER A 58 -12.35 -4.98 -11.23
CA SER A 58 -13.13 -5.68 -12.27
C SER A 58 -12.82 -7.17 -12.30
N THR A 59 -11.55 -7.56 -12.22
CA THR A 59 -11.14 -8.97 -12.13
C THR A 59 -11.68 -9.62 -10.85
N LEU A 60 -11.52 -8.97 -9.70
CA LEU A 60 -12.00 -9.49 -8.42
C LEU A 60 -13.53 -9.60 -8.36
N ALA A 61 -14.26 -8.67 -8.99
CA ALA A 61 -15.71 -8.72 -9.10
C ALA A 61 -16.16 -9.86 -10.02
N THR A 62 -15.48 -10.04 -11.16
CA THR A 62 -15.77 -11.15 -12.09
C THR A 62 -15.54 -12.50 -11.42
N VAL A 63 -14.42 -12.67 -10.73
CA VAL A 63 -14.12 -13.89 -9.95
C VAL A 63 -15.14 -14.06 -8.82
N GLY A 64 -15.48 -12.99 -8.09
CA GLY A 64 -16.48 -13.06 -7.03
C GLY A 64 -17.86 -13.49 -7.54
N LEU A 65 -18.27 -13.00 -8.70
CA LEU A 65 -19.51 -13.43 -9.36
C LEU A 65 -19.47 -14.94 -9.69
N LEU A 66 -18.36 -15.42 -10.25
CA LEU A 66 -18.22 -16.84 -10.59
C LEU A 66 -18.15 -17.76 -9.36
N PHE A 67 -17.39 -17.40 -8.32
CA PHE A 67 -17.12 -18.28 -7.17
C PHE A 67 -18.12 -18.14 -6.03
N VAL A 68 -18.80 -16.99 -5.89
CA VAL A 68 -19.80 -16.78 -4.83
C VAL A 68 -21.21 -16.91 -5.39
N PHE A 69 -21.52 -16.23 -6.50
CA PHE A 69 -22.90 -16.24 -7.02
C PHE A 69 -23.26 -17.54 -7.75
N ALA A 70 -22.38 -18.10 -8.58
CA ALA A 70 -22.72 -19.33 -9.31
C ALA A 70 -23.07 -20.53 -8.40
N PRO A 71 -22.30 -20.87 -7.35
CA PRO A 71 -22.65 -21.98 -6.46
C PRO A 71 -23.81 -21.68 -5.51
N THR A 72 -24.10 -20.40 -5.24
CA THR A 72 -25.26 -20.01 -4.42
C THR A 72 -26.55 -19.92 -5.24
N PHE A 73 -26.43 -19.83 -6.57
CA PHE A 73 -27.55 -19.86 -7.50
C PHE A 73 -28.19 -21.25 -7.53
N GLY A 74 -29.21 -21.44 -6.70
CA GLY A 74 -29.96 -22.70 -6.59
C GLY A 74 -29.86 -23.38 -5.22
N THR A 75 -28.94 -22.96 -4.35
CA THR A 75 -28.84 -23.46 -2.98
C THR A 75 -29.43 -22.46 -1.98
N LYS A 76 -30.39 -22.88 -1.16
CA LYS A 76 -30.93 -22.07 -0.04
C LYS A 76 -30.16 -22.23 1.27
N SER A 77 -29.07 -23.02 1.25
CA SER A 77 -28.31 -23.33 2.46
C SER A 77 -27.39 -22.14 2.85
N PRO A 78 -27.55 -21.56 4.05
CA PRO A 78 -26.67 -20.48 4.51
C PRO A 78 -25.21 -20.94 4.68
N TYR A 79 -24.98 -22.23 4.89
CA TYR A 79 -23.64 -22.81 5.02
C TYR A 79 -22.84 -22.73 3.72
N VAL A 80 -23.50 -22.93 2.57
CA VAL A 80 -22.85 -22.83 1.25
C VAL A 80 -22.40 -21.39 0.98
N LEU A 81 -23.26 -20.42 1.30
CA LEU A 81 -22.93 -18.99 1.18
C LEU A 81 -21.75 -18.60 2.10
N GLY A 82 -21.77 -19.04 3.35
CA GLY A 82 -20.69 -18.75 4.29
C GLY A 82 -19.35 -19.34 3.84
N PHE A 83 -19.35 -20.59 3.39
CA PHE A 83 -18.14 -21.26 2.90
C PHE A 83 -17.56 -20.61 1.64
N THR A 84 -18.39 -20.29 0.64
CA THR A 84 -17.93 -19.62 -0.59
C THR A 84 -17.45 -18.19 -0.33
N ALA A 85 -18.07 -17.47 0.60
CA ALA A 85 -17.63 -16.15 1.04
C ALA A 85 -16.23 -16.19 1.70
N ILE A 86 -15.96 -17.19 2.54
CA ILE A 86 -14.63 -17.37 3.16
C ILE A 86 -13.56 -17.67 2.09
N ILE A 87 -13.85 -18.58 1.15
CA ILE A 87 -12.93 -18.88 0.03
C ILE A 87 -12.65 -17.62 -0.78
N TYR A 88 -13.69 -16.85 -1.12
CA TYR A 88 -13.52 -15.60 -1.85
C TYR A 88 -12.68 -14.58 -1.09
N LEU A 89 -12.89 -14.45 0.22
CA LEU A 89 -12.09 -13.56 1.07
C LEU A 89 -10.61 -13.96 1.08
N LEU A 90 -10.30 -15.25 1.23
CA LEU A 90 -8.91 -15.73 1.18
C LEU A 90 -8.27 -15.48 -0.19
N PHE A 91 -9.02 -15.72 -1.27
CA PHE A 91 -8.58 -15.43 -2.63
C PHE A 91 -8.33 -13.93 -2.83
N PHE A 92 -9.22 -13.07 -2.34
CA PHE A 92 -9.08 -11.62 -2.39
C PHE A 92 -7.78 -11.17 -1.72
N ILE A 93 -7.52 -11.61 -0.48
CA ILE A 93 -6.29 -11.27 0.26
C ILE A 93 -5.05 -11.78 -0.48
N MET A 94 -5.10 -12.98 -1.07
CA MET A 94 -4.01 -13.55 -1.85
C MET A 94 -3.69 -12.69 -3.09
N VAL A 95 -4.71 -12.26 -3.84
CA VAL A 95 -4.53 -11.38 -5.01
C VAL A 95 -4.02 -10.01 -4.61
N CYS A 96 -4.56 -9.40 -3.54
CA CYS A 96 -4.05 -8.15 -2.99
C CYS A 96 -2.58 -8.25 -2.58
N SER A 97 -2.18 -9.39 -2.01
CA SER A 97 -0.79 -9.66 -1.64
C SER A 97 0.14 -9.76 -2.86
N ALA A 98 -0.29 -10.45 -3.91
CA ALA A 98 0.49 -10.57 -5.15
C ALA A 98 0.63 -9.22 -5.89
N THR A 99 -0.31 -8.30 -5.68
CA THR A 99 -0.39 -7.01 -6.36
C THR A 99 0.04 -5.82 -5.49
N VAL A 100 0.53 -6.06 -4.27
CA VAL A 100 0.86 -5.00 -3.31
C VAL A 100 1.89 -4.01 -3.85
N GLY A 101 2.87 -4.48 -4.63
CA GLY A 101 3.94 -3.67 -5.19
C GLY A 101 3.55 -2.89 -6.45
N ALA A 102 2.36 -3.11 -7.00
CA ALA A 102 1.98 -2.52 -8.27
C ALA A 102 1.85 -0.99 -8.16
N VAL A 103 1.09 -0.47 -7.19
CA VAL A 103 0.91 0.99 -7.06
C VAL A 103 2.23 1.71 -6.72
N PRO A 104 3.07 1.22 -5.79
CA PRO A 104 4.42 1.76 -5.60
C PRO A 104 5.27 1.77 -6.86
N SER A 105 5.24 0.71 -7.68
CA SER A 105 6.01 0.68 -8.94
C SER A 105 5.50 1.68 -9.99
N ILE A 106 4.20 2.04 -9.98
CA ILE A 106 3.68 3.13 -10.83
C ILE A 106 4.25 4.47 -10.38
N VAL A 107 4.26 4.73 -9.07
CA VAL A 107 4.61 6.05 -8.51
C VAL A 107 6.12 6.26 -8.45
N ILE A 108 6.87 5.25 -8.00
CA ILE A 108 8.32 5.32 -7.74
C ILE A 108 9.09 5.02 -9.03
N GLU A 109 8.80 3.88 -9.68
CA GLU A 109 9.51 3.44 -10.89
C GLU A 109 8.89 3.97 -12.20
N LYS A 110 7.81 4.74 -12.12
CA LYS A 110 7.13 5.37 -13.27
C LYS A 110 6.64 4.33 -14.30
N LYS A 111 6.32 3.11 -13.86
CA LYS A 111 5.87 2.00 -14.73
C LYS A 111 4.42 2.21 -15.21
N SER A 112 4.11 1.69 -16.40
CA SER A 112 2.73 1.60 -16.90
C SER A 112 1.91 0.61 -16.05
N PRO A 113 0.56 0.64 -16.07
CA PRO A 113 -0.27 -0.27 -15.28
C PRO A 113 0.03 -1.76 -15.51
N TYR A 114 0.26 -2.16 -16.76
CA TYR A 114 0.68 -3.51 -17.11
C TYR A 114 2.10 -3.82 -16.61
N GLY A 115 3.03 -2.90 -16.83
CA GLY A 115 4.40 -3.03 -16.32
C GLY A 115 4.46 -3.15 -14.81
N ALA A 116 3.59 -2.42 -14.10
CA ALA A 116 3.45 -2.44 -12.65
C ALA A 116 2.90 -3.78 -12.13
N PHE A 117 1.94 -4.37 -12.84
CA PHE A 117 1.46 -5.72 -12.52
C PHE A 117 2.57 -6.76 -12.69
N CYS A 118 3.26 -6.75 -13.83
CA CYS A 118 4.39 -7.64 -14.10
C CYS A 118 5.51 -7.45 -13.08
N ARG A 119 5.78 -6.20 -12.68
CA ARG A 119 6.77 -5.85 -11.66
C ARG A 119 6.37 -6.29 -10.26
N SER A 120 5.10 -6.18 -9.90
CA SER A 120 4.60 -6.69 -8.62
C SER A 120 4.70 -8.21 -8.55
N ARG A 121 4.31 -8.92 -9.62
CA ARG A 121 4.45 -10.38 -9.72
C ARG A 121 5.91 -10.81 -9.72
N ASP A 122 6.71 -10.03 -10.45
CA ASP A 122 8.14 -9.77 -10.32
C ASP A 122 8.57 -9.98 -8.88
N LEU A 123 8.50 -8.90 -8.10
CA LEU A 123 8.95 -8.76 -6.72
C LEU A 123 8.31 -9.76 -5.74
N CYS A 124 7.00 -9.98 -5.81
CA CYS A 124 6.21 -10.76 -4.84
C CYS A 124 6.28 -12.28 -5.05
N GLY A 125 7.33 -12.77 -5.72
CA GLY A 125 7.52 -14.18 -6.09
C GLY A 125 7.23 -15.18 -4.97
N PHE A 126 7.03 -16.45 -5.33
CA PHE A 126 6.47 -17.49 -4.45
C PHE A 126 7.14 -17.60 -3.06
N ARG A 127 8.43 -17.28 -2.94
CA ARG A 127 9.17 -17.30 -1.67
C ARG A 127 8.69 -16.22 -0.67
N PHE A 128 8.28 -15.04 -1.14
CA PHE A 128 7.93 -13.91 -0.29
C PHE A 128 6.43 -13.70 -0.11
N ILE A 129 5.60 -14.33 -0.96
CA ILE A 129 4.14 -14.19 -0.92
C ILE A 129 3.56 -14.50 0.47
N GLY A 130 4.09 -15.50 1.18
CA GLY A 130 3.63 -15.85 2.53
C GLY A 130 3.98 -14.82 3.61
N PHE A 131 5.05 -14.05 3.43
CA PHE A 131 5.37 -12.91 4.32
C PHE A 131 4.40 -11.75 4.07
N ILE A 132 4.21 -11.39 2.80
CA ILE A 132 3.29 -10.32 2.38
C ILE A 132 1.86 -10.64 2.81
N PHE A 133 1.42 -11.87 2.55
CA PHE A 133 0.10 -12.36 2.93
C PHE A 133 -0.14 -12.22 4.42
N ARG A 134 0.80 -12.65 5.27
CA ARG A 134 0.67 -12.49 6.72
C ARG A 134 0.58 -11.03 7.14
N ALA A 135 1.44 -10.17 6.60
CA ALA A 135 1.42 -8.75 6.94
C ALA A 135 0.10 -8.07 6.56
N ILE A 136 -0.39 -8.29 5.33
CA ILE A 136 -1.65 -7.73 4.84
C ILE A 136 -2.84 -8.35 5.58
N PHE A 137 -2.83 -9.67 5.80
CA PHE A 137 -3.88 -10.37 6.54
C PHE A 137 -4.04 -9.81 7.95
N PHE A 138 -2.95 -9.71 8.74
CA PHE A 138 -3.01 -9.14 10.08
C PHE A 138 -3.45 -7.68 10.08
N PHE A 139 -2.97 -6.88 9.12
CA PHE A 139 -3.39 -5.49 8.99
C PHE A 139 -4.89 -5.38 8.64
N SER A 140 -5.39 -6.21 7.73
CA SER A 140 -6.82 -6.24 7.38
C SER A 140 -7.68 -6.71 8.55
N PHE A 141 -7.22 -7.69 9.34
CA PHE A 141 -7.91 -8.10 10.56
C PHE A 141 -7.95 -6.97 11.61
N LEU A 142 -6.85 -6.24 11.77
CA LEU A 142 -6.80 -5.06 12.64
C LEU A 142 -7.77 -3.97 12.15
N GLU A 143 -7.76 -3.66 10.85
CA GLU A 143 -8.65 -2.68 10.22
C GLU A 143 -10.12 -3.06 10.42
N MET A 144 -10.46 -4.34 10.21
CA MET A 144 -11.80 -4.86 10.44
C MET A 144 -12.20 -4.75 11.91
N GLY A 145 -11.32 -5.16 12.84
CA GLY A 145 -11.57 -5.05 14.28
C GLY A 145 -11.80 -3.61 14.73
N CYS A 146 -10.92 -2.68 14.32
CA CYS A 146 -11.08 -1.25 14.60
C CYS A 146 -12.39 -0.71 14.02
N SER A 147 -12.73 -1.07 12.78
CA SER A 147 -13.97 -0.63 12.13
C SER A 147 -15.21 -1.18 12.85
N SER A 148 -15.19 -2.43 13.29
CA SER A 148 -16.27 -3.05 14.06
C SER A 148 -16.47 -2.40 15.43
N ILE A 149 -15.38 -2.11 16.16
CA ILE A 149 -15.45 -1.41 17.45
C ILE A 149 -16.05 -0.02 17.27
N ILE A 150 -15.59 0.72 16.26
CA ILE A 150 -16.12 2.06 15.96
C ILE A 150 -17.60 1.98 15.57
N PHE A 151 -17.98 1.02 14.73
CA PHE A 151 -19.38 0.83 14.36
C PHE A 151 -20.26 0.50 15.57
N MET A 152 -19.78 -0.33 16.50
CA MET A 152 -20.48 -0.65 17.74
C MET A 152 -20.67 0.60 18.61
N ILE A 153 -19.64 1.44 18.75
CA ILE A 153 -19.74 2.70 19.49
C ILE A 153 -20.75 3.64 18.81
N LEU A 154 -20.67 3.75 17.47
CA LEU A 154 -21.53 4.62 16.69
C LEU A 154 -22.99 4.22 16.72
N TYR A 155 -23.28 2.92 16.85
CA TYR A 155 -24.64 2.41 17.02
C TYR A 155 -25.36 3.03 18.23
N PHE A 156 -24.63 3.43 19.26
CA PHE A 156 -25.18 4.10 20.44
C PHE A 156 -25.17 5.63 20.35
N THR A 157 -24.71 6.21 19.23
CA THR A 157 -24.61 7.67 19.05
C THR A 157 -25.68 8.23 18.10
N PRO A 158 -26.04 9.52 18.22
CA PRO A 158 -26.95 10.19 17.29
C PRO A 158 -26.50 10.09 15.83
N GLU A 159 -27.46 10.01 14.89
CA GLU A 159 -27.24 9.76 13.45
C GLU A 159 -26.20 10.69 12.79
N GLY A 160 -26.05 11.93 13.26
CA GLY A 160 -25.09 12.89 12.72
C GLY A 160 -23.62 12.61 13.03
N LEU A 161 -23.32 11.94 14.15
CA LEU A 161 -21.93 11.65 14.55
C LEU A 161 -21.31 10.50 13.76
N GLY A 162 -22.13 9.57 13.26
CA GLY A 162 -21.67 8.41 12.50
C GLY A 162 -20.88 8.77 11.24
N ILE A 163 -21.36 9.76 10.49
CA ILE A 163 -20.71 10.21 9.24
C ILE A 163 -19.33 10.84 9.53
N VAL A 164 -19.25 11.68 10.56
CA VAL A 164 -18.00 12.36 10.95
C VAL A 164 -16.96 11.36 11.40
N THR A 165 -17.34 10.42 12.26
CA THR A 165 -16.42 9.39 12.77
C THR A 165 -15.94 8.46 11.65
N GLN A 166 -16.82 8.07 10.72
CA GLN A 166 -16.41 7.26 9.56
C GLN A 166 -15.41 8.01 8.67
N PHE A 167 -15.61 9.32 8.47
CA PHE A 167 -14.68 10.16 7.71
C PHE A 167 -13.31 10.24 8.41
N ILE A 168 -13.27 10.49 9.71
CA ILE A 168 -12.03 10.52 10.51
C ILE A 168 -11.29 9.18 10.42
N LEU A 169 -12.00 8.06 10.55
CA LEU A 169 -11.40 6.74 10.43
C LEU A 169 -10.74 6.53 9.06
N GLN A 170 -11.41 6.91 7.98
CA GLN A 170 -10.84 6.82 6.63
C GLN A 170 -9.62 7.73 6.45
N MET A 171 -9.60 8.91 7.08
CA MET A 171 -8.44 9.81 7.07
C MET A 171 -7.22 9.21 7.78
N VAL A 172 -7.41 8.30 8.73
CA VAL A 172 -6.32 7.58 9.42
C VAL A 172 -5.90 6.32 8.66
N LEU A 173 -6.89 5.54 8.18
CA LEU A 173 -6.61 4.26 7.52
C LEU A 173 -5.92 4.42 6.15
N ILE A 174 -6.27 5.44 5.37
CA ILE A 174 -5.68 5.66 4.04
C ILE A 174 -4.16 5.89 4.12
N PRO A 175 -3.63 6.79 4.98
CA PRO A 175 -2.20 6.93 5.22
C PRO A 175 -1.53 5.65 5.70
N LEU A 176 -2.10 4.98 6.70
CA LEU A 176 -1.52 3.75 7.26
C LEU A 176 -1.37 2.65 6.21
N ASN A 177 -2.40 2.44 5.39
CA ASN A 177 -2.36 1.48 4.29
C ASN A 177 -1.29 1.87 3.26
N SER A 178 -1.22 3.16 2.88
CA SER A 178 -0.22 3.66 1.94
C SER A 178 1.20 3.44 2.45
N ILE A 179 1.45 3.73 3.74
CA ILE A 179 2.74 3.52 4.39
C ILE A 179 3.10 2.04 4.41
N LEU A 180 2.19 1.18 4.85
CA LEU A 180 2.39 -0.26 4.90
C LEU A 180 2.79 -0.82 3.52
N VAL A 181 2.07 -0.40 2.47
CA VAL A 181 2.33 -0.84 1.09
C VAL A 181 3.72 -0.41 0.62
N VAL A 182 4.16 0.82 0.91
CA VAL A 182 5.51 1.29 0.56
C VAL A 182 6.59 0.57 1.36
N VAL A 183 6.38 0.34 2.66
CA VAL A 183 7.33 -0.37 3.51
C VAL A 183 7.50 -1.82 3.05
N ILE A 184 6.40 -2.52 2.75
CA ILE A 184 6.44 -3.86 2.18
C ILE A 184 7.18 -3.83 0.84
N TYR A 185 6.86 -2.88 -0.04
CA TYR A 185 7.50 -2.75 -1.35
C TYR A 185 9.02 -2.57 -1.25
N ASN A 186 9.49 -1.61 -0.45
CA ASN A 186 10.92 -1.36 -0.27
C ASN A 186 11.61 -2.56 0.40
N THR A 187 10.97 -3.20 1.38
CA THR A 187 11.48 -4.41 2.01
C THR A 187 11.65 -5.55 0.99
N LEU A 188 10.70 -5.72 0.07
CA LEU A 188 10.80 -6.73 -0.98
C LEU A 188 11.93 -6.43 -1.96
N ARG A 189 12.11 -5.15 -2.34
CA ARG A 189 13.21 -4.74 -3.20
C ARG A 189 14.56 -5.00 -2.56
N ILE A 190 14.76 -4.56 -1.31
CA ILE A 190 16.00 -4.82 -0.56
C ILE A 190 16.33 -6.31 -0.49
N ARG A 191 15.32 -7.17 -0.33
CA ARG A 191 15.53 -8.62 -0.21
C ARG A 191 15.76 -9.35 -1.53
N ARG A 192 15.29 -8.79 -2.64
CA ARG A 192 15.29 -9.46 -3.95
C ARG A 192 16.36 -8.91 -4.89
N GLU A 193 16.61 -7.61 -4.83
CA GLU A 193 17.56 -6.92 -5.68
C GLU A 193 18.88 -6.77 -4.93
N GLU A 194 19.87 -7.56 -5.33
CA GLU A 194 21.24 -7.41 -4.83
C GLU A 194 21.75 -5.99 -5.16
N GLY A 195 22.22 -5.27 -4.15
CA GLY A 195 22.71 -3.90 -4.30
C GLY A 195 21.63 -2.81 -4.29
N TYR A 196 20.35 -3.15 -4.07
CA TYR A 196 19.33 -2.11 -3.83
C TYR A 196 19.62 -1.39 -2.52
N SER A 197 19.99 -0.12 -2.63
CA SER A 197 20.37 0.74 -1.51
C SER A 197 19.49 1.99 -1.44
N GLN A 198 19.60 2.74 -0.35
CA GLN A 198 18.92 4.03 -0.23
C GLN A 198 19.32 4.99 -1.37
N ARG A 199 20.55 4.90 -1.90
CA ARG A 199 21.02 5.70 -3.04
C ARG A 199 20.31 5.37 -4.35
N SER A 200 20.01 4.09 -4.62
CA SER A 200 19.25 3.71 -5.82
C SER A 200 17.80 4.22 -5.73
N LEU A 201 17.19 4.20 -4.54
CA LEU A 201 15.88 4.80 -4.33
C LEU A 201 15.89 6.31 -4.58
N LEU A 202 16.91 7.03 -4.12
CA LEU A 202 17.04 8.48 -4.37
C LEU A 202 17.13 8.81 -5.85
N GLN A 203 17.91 8.04 -6.60
CA GLN A 203 18.05 8.21 -8.05
C GLN A 203 16.71 8.01 -8.77
N GLU A 204 15.94 6.98 -8.41
CA GLU A 204 14.60 6.74 -8.97
C GLU A 204 13.61 7.85 -8.62
N LEU A 205 13.70 8.35 -7.38
CA LEU A 205 12.90 9.48 -6.93
C LEU A 205 13.32 10.81 -7.58
N SER A 206 14.43 10.83 -8.34
CA SER A 206 15.00 12.03 -8.93
C SER A 206 15.35 13.10 -7.87
N LEU A 207 15.79 12.63 -6.70
CA LEU A 207 16.25 13.47 -5.60
C LEU A 207 17.78 13.49 -5.59
N SER A 208 18.36 14.69 -5.48
CA SER A 208 19.79 14.82 -5.16
C SER A 208 20.05 14.21 -3.80
N PRO A 209 21.17 13.49 -3.58
CA PRO A 209 21.49 12.96 -2.26
C PRO A 209 21.53 14.10 -1.23
N PRO A 210 21.14 13.84 0.03
CA PRO A 210 21.25 14.87 1.05
C PRO A 210 22.75 15.13 1.15
N MET A 211 23.16 16.38 0.97
CA MET A 211 24.53 16.76 1.25
C MET A 211 24.73 16.40 2.73
N LEU A 212 25.45 15.31 2.98
CA LEU A 212 25.98 15.01 4.30
C LEU A 212 26.89 16.19 4.60
N GLU A 213 26.33 17.18 5.28
CA GLU A 213 27.06 18.29 5.84
C GLU A 213 28.10 17.67 6.78
N ASN A 214 29.35 17.65 6.31
CA ASN A 214 30.56 17.30 7.05
C ASN A 214 30.54 15.97 7.81
N SER A 215 30.74 14.85 7.11
CA SER A 215 31.31 13.63 7.70
C SER A 215 32.83 13.77 8.02
N SER A 216 33.36 14.99 8.15
CA SER A 216 34.71 15.23 8.68
C SER A 216 34.83 14.97 10.19
N ASP A 217 33.72 14.81 10.91
CA ASP A 217 33.73 14.56 12.36
C ASP A 217 33.67 13.06 12.74
N LEU A 218 33.51 12.15 11.78
CA LEU A 218 33.52 10.69 12.04
C LEU A 218 34.90 10.04 11.89
N ASN A 219 35.88 10.74 11.32
CA ASN A 219 37.27 10.23 11.24
C ASN A 219 38.07 10.42 12.54
N LEU A 220 37.56 11.15 13.55
CA LEU A 220 38.26 11.34 14.83
C LEU A 220 37.98 10.24 15.87
N THR A 221 37.05 9.32 15.59
CA THR A 221 36.74 8.19 16.50
C THR A 221 37.37 6.87 16.09
N ASP A 222 37.64 6.63 14.79
CA ASP A 222 38.29 5.39 14.35
C ASP A 222 39.82 5.40 14.59
N GLU A 223 40.44 6.58 14.67
CA GLU A 223 41.87 6.68 15.02
C GLU A 223 42.14 6.43 16.52
N LYS A 224 41.13 6.62 17.39
CA LYS A 224 41.29 6.36 18.84
C LYS A 224 40.95 4.95 19.29
N ILE A 225 40.25 4.16 18.46
CA ILE A 225 39.92 2.76 18.81
C ILE A 225 41.10 1.83 18.48
N ASN A 226 41.90 2.14 17.46
CA ASN A 226 43.08 1.33 17.11
C ASN A 226 44.26 1.50 18.08
N ASP A 227 44.31 2.57 18.88
CA ASP A 227 45.36 2.76 19.89
C ASP A 227 45.03 2.09 21.24
N ALA A 228 43.82 1.54 21.42
CA ALA A 228 43.39 0.91 22.66
C ALA A 228 43.48 -0.63 22.67
N GLU A 229 43.79 -1.28 21.54
CA GLU A 229 43.94 -2.75 21.44
C GLU A 229 45.41 -3.24 21.47
N CYS A 230 46.37 -2.38 21.80
CA CYS A 230 47.80 -2.73 21.90
C CYS A 230 48.41 -2.59 23.32
N VAL A 231 47.63 -2.87 24.38
CA VAL A 231 48.15 -3.05 25.76
C VAL A 231 47.55 -4.28 26.41
#